data_AF-A0A7J7PX76-F1
#
_entry.id   AF-A0A7J7PX76-F1
#
_cell.length_a   1.000
_cell.length_b   1.000
_cell.length_c   1.000
_cell.angle_alpha   90.00
_cell.angle_beta   90.00
_cell.angle_gamma   90.00
#
_symmetry.space_group_name_H-M   'P 1'
#
loop_
_entity.id
_entity.type
_entity.pdbx_description
1 polymer ?
#
loop_
_entity_poly.entity_id
_entity_poly.type
_entity_poly.pdbx_seq_one_letter_code
_entity_poly.pdbx_strand_id
1 'polypeptide(L)'
;MASFREELHSYLSIPGALCVVAGGWLYLAGQLCNEEARRVSQAYVLDSLSDARKLETLLPMLVALRGRVDSPDPKQCELSDRKCVIHEVREEDIMLVKGPTGAPERKPFDTRHECSEREWFVADDSGCQVKVVRGREANPSELAAVLESQQEYNDRRDGRQSTLQTVGQIITGGRHEGHRKTEKFLPVGAVITVVGELARNSIDSSWLQRYLLRPPAPHGSPFFISNKSIAELHVALARRAGVYTRLAWWLGGVGSLLLVRKAAKHAYVRYKEHQARERVRKALARTARGSSSNAADPATSSTAAAAAGLDAAESGLGGRDSGMCVVCLSAPSEMVYVRCGHMCCCVACSQALGARRCPVCRAEGNVIKVFRT
;
A
#
# COMPACT_ATOMS: atom_id res chain seq x y z
N MET A 1 13.57 4.35 21.86
CA MET A 1 12.89 4.16 20.56
C MET A 1 12.16 5.42 20.05
N ALA A 2 11.56 6.26 20.90
CA ALA A 2 10.88 7.49 20.46
C ALA A 2 11.81 8.53 19.79
N SER A 3 12.99 8.80 20.38
CA SER A 3 13.97 9.75 19.83
C SER A 3 14.52 9.34 18.45
N PHE A 4 14.76 8.04 18.22
CA PHE A 4 15.20 7.54 16.91
C PHE A 4 14.10 7.68 15.84
N ARG A 5 12.82 7.56 16.24
CA ARG A 5 11.66 7.74 15.36
C ARG A 5 11.52 9.20 14.92
N GLU A 6 11.73 10.14 15.83
CA GLU A 6 11.68 11.58 15.54
C GLU A 6 12.82 12.03 14.61
N GLU A 7 14.04 11.53 14.81
CA GLU A 7 15.13 11.77 13.87
C GLU A 7 14.82 11.18 12.49
N LEU A 8 14.32 9.94 12.39
CA LEU A 8 14.01 9.31 11.11
C LEU A 8 12.94 10.10 10.32
N HIS A 9 11.93 10.63 11.01
CA HIS A 9 10.88 11.45 10.41
C HIS A 9 11.40 12.80 9.87
N SER A 10 12.50 13.32 10.41
CA SER A 10 13.14 14.54 9.91
C SER A 10 13.82 14.33 8.56
N TYR A 11 14.42 13.15 8.32
CA TYR A 11 15.19 12.86 7.11
C TYR A 11 14.39 12.12 6.01
N LEU A 12 13.47 11.24 6.37
CA LEU A 12 12.79 10.38 5.41
C LEU A 12 11.39 10.91 5.07
N SER A 13 11.06 11.00 3.78
CA SER A 13 9.69 11.27 3.34
C SER A 13 8.90 9.98 3.46
N ILE A 14 7.98 9.88 4.44
CA ILE A 14 7.16 8.67 4.64
C ILE A 14 6.41 8.29 3.34
N PRO A 15 5.73 9.22 2.63
CA PRO A 15 5.08 8.90 1.37
C PRO A 15 6.08 8.43 0.30
N GLY A 16 7.25 9.10 0.21
CA GLY A 16 8.29 8.72 -0.74
C GLY A 16 8.84 7.31 -0.48
N ALA A 17 9.12 6.98 0.78
CA ALA A 17 9.58 5.66 1.19
C ALA A 17 8.54 4.58 0.92
N LEU A 18 7.26 4.84 1.22
CA LEU A 18 6.17 3.92 0.91
C LEU A 18 6.04 3.66 -0.59
N CYS A 19 6.15 4.70 -1.43
CA CYS A 19 6.13 4.55 -2.88
C CYS A 19 7.31 3.70 -3.40
N VAL A 20 8.53 3.91 -2.88
CA VAL A 20 9.70 3.10 -3.28
C VAL A 20 9.52 1.64 -2.86
N VAL A 21 9.06 1.39 -1.63
CA VAL A 21 8.80 0.01 -1.15
C VAL A 21 7.72 -0.66 -1.99
N ALA A 22 6.61 0.03 -2.27
CA ALA A 22 5.55 -0.49 -3.15
C ALA A 22 6.07 -0.75 -4.57
N GLY A 23 6.89 0.14 -5.11
CA GLY A 23 7.56 -0.06 -6.41
C GLY A 23 8.47 -1.28 -6.41
N GLY A 24 9.23 -1.51 -5.33
CA GLY A 24 10.05 -2.71 -5.16
C GLY A 24 9.24 -4.00 -5.12
N TRP A 25 8.14 -4.03 -4.37
CA TRP A 25 7.21 -5.18 -4.34
C TRP A 25 6.61 -5.47 -5.73
N LEU A 26 6.20 -4.44 -6.47
CA LEU A 26 5.68 -4.60 -7.82
C LEU A 26 6.77 -5.07 -8.80
N TYR A 27 8.02 -4.63 -8.62
CA TYR A 27 9.14 -5.11 -9.44
C TYR A 27 9.36 -6.61 -9.22
N LEU A 28 9.36 -7.05 -7.95
CA LEU A 28 9.47 -8.47 -7.61
C LEU A 28 8.30 -9.28 -8.17
N ALA A 29 7.07 -8.79 -8.03
CA ALA A 29 5.88 -9.44 -8.63
C ALA A 29 5.99 -9.53 -10.16
N GLY A 30 6.49 -8.47 -10.82
CA GLY A 30 6.75 -8.47 -12.25
C GLY A 30 7.79 -9.52 -12.67
N GLN A 31 8.87 -9.67 -11.89
CA GLN A 31 9.89 -10.70 -12.14
C GLN A 31 9.34 -12.12 -11.98
N LEU A 32 8.53 -12.36 -10.95
CA LEU A 32 7.86 -13.66 -10.76
C LEU A 32 6.95 -14.01 -11.94
N CYS A 33 6.10 -13.09 -12.40
CA CYS A 33 5.25 -13.33 -13.57
C CYS A 33 6.06 -13.53 -14.86
N ASN A 34 7.19 -12.84 -15.00
CA ASN A 34 8.07 -12.98 -16.17
C ASN A 34 8.78 -14.35 -16.17
N GLU A 35 9.19 -14.83 -14.99
CA GLU A 35 9.76 -16.15 -14.82
C GLU A 35 8.73 -17.25 -15.11
N GLU A 36 7.49 -17.11 -14.63
CA GLU A 36 6.38 -18.01 -14.98
C GLU A 36 6.15 -18.04 -16.50
N ALA A 37 6.07 -16.88 -17.16
CA ALA A 37 5.91 -16.80 -18.61
C ALA A 37 7.05 -17.54 -19.35
N ARG A 38 8.30 -17.35 -18.91
CA ARG A 38 9.47 -18.01 -19.48
C ARG A 38 9.47 -19.52 -19.26
N ARG A 39 8.99 -20.00 -18.12
CA ARG A 39 8.88 -21.44 -17.84
C ARG A 39 7.76 -22.08 -18.67
N VAL A 40 6.63 -21.39 -18.85
CA VAL A 40 5.53 -21.85 -19.72
C VAL A 40 5.97 -21.92 -21.18
N SER A 41 6.80 -21.00 -21.67
CA SER A 41 7.30 -21.05 -23.06
C SER A 41 8.31 -22.16 -23.33
N GLN A 42 8.85 -22.79 -22.28
CA GLN A 42 9.70 -23.99 -22.40
C GLN A 42 8.89 -25.29 -22.49
N ALA A 43 7.58 -25.26 -22.21
CA ALA A 43 6.74 -26.43 -22.29
C ALA A 43 6.61 -26.91 -23.74
N TYR A 44 6.74 -28.21 -23.97
CA TYR A 44 6.49 -28.80 -25.29
C TYR A 44 4.99 -28.80 -25.56
N VAL A 45 4.57 -28.16 -26.66
CA VAL A 45 3.16 -28.07 -27.04
C VAL A 45 2.75 -29.33 -27.78
N LEU A 46 1.72 -30.00 -27.29
CA LEU A 46 1.09 -31.14 -27.95
C LEU A 46 -0.14 -30.66 -28.74
N ASP A 47 -0.06 -30.75 -30.06
CA ASP A 47 -1.19 -30.45 -30.96
C ASP A 47 -2.27 -31.55 -30.89
N SER A 48 -1.84 -32.81 -30.74
CA SER A 48 -2.70 -33.95 -30.41
C SER A 48 -2.14 -34.74 -29.24
N LEU A 49 -3.02 -35.29 -28.40
CA LEU A 49 -2.64 -36.17 -27.29
C LEU A 49 -1.99 -37.47 -27.78
N SER A 50 -2.26 -37.89 -29.02
CA SER A 50 -1.59 -39.04 -29.63
C SER A 50 -0.07 -38.84 -29.80
N ASP A 51 0.39 -37.59 -29.91
CA ASP A 51 1.81 -37.25 -30.02
C ASP A 51 2.60 -37.52 -28.74
N ALA A 52 1.92 -37.72 -27.59
CA ALA A 52 2.55 -38.15 -26.35
C ALA A 52 3.35 -39.45 -26.53
N ARG A 53 2.98 -40.31 -27.47
CA ARG A 53 3.72 -41.55 -27.82
C ARG A 53 5.11 -41.26 -28.36
N LYS A 54 5.30 -40.16 -29.10
CA LYS A 54 6.61 -39.76 -29.64
C LYS A 54 7.57 -39.33 -28.53
N LEU A 55 7.02 -38.84 -27.41
CA LEU A 55 7.78 -38.37 -26.27
C LEU A 55 8.11 -39.48 -25.27
N GLU A 56 7.67 -40.72 -25.49
CA GLU A 56 7.75 -41.80 -24.52
C GLU A 56 9.17 -42.03 -23.99
N THR A 57 10.20 -41.88 -24.83
CA THR A 57 11.63 -42.02 -24.47
C THR A 57 12.20 -40.82 -23.72
N LEU A 58 11.51 -39.68 -23.73
CA LEU A 58 11.94 -38.41 -23.15
C LEU A 58 11.21 -38.06 -21.84
N LEU A 59 10.28 -38.91 -21.38
CA LEU A 59 9.53 -38.69 -20.14
C LEU A 59 10.44 -38.90 -18.91
N PRO A 60 10.25 -38.12 -17.82
CA PRO A 60 9.25 -37.06 -17.65
C PRO A 60 9.64 -35.73 -18.31
N MET A 61 8.64 -35.00 -18.81
CA MET A 61 8.86 -33.71 -19.50
C MET A 61 7.72 -32.72 -19.24
N LEU A 62 8.03 -31.43 -19.21
CA LEU A 62 7.04 -30.36 -19.15
C LEU A 62 6.33 -30.22 -20.50
N VAL A 63 5.01 -30.41 -20.50
CA VAL A 63 4.18 -30.31 -21.71
C VAL A 63 3.01 -29.35 -21.49
N ALA A 64 2.50 -28.81 -22.59
CA ALA A 64 1.24 -28.10 -22.65
C ALA A 64 0.31 -28.85 -23.59
N LEU A 65 -0.85 -29.26 -23.09
CA LEU A 65 -1.87 -29.96 -23.86
C LEU A 65 -3.21 -29.25 -23.77
N ARG A 66 -4.02 -29.32 -24.82
CA ARG A 66 -5.37 -28.77 -24.86
C ARG A 66 -6.35 -29.88 -25.20
N GLY A 67 -7.46 -29.95 -24.47
CA GLY A 67 -8.49 -30.95 -24.73
C GLY A 67 -9.73 -30.75 -23.87
N ARG A 68 -10.66 -31.69 -24.01
CA ARG A 68 -11.92 -31.74 -23.27
C ARG A 68 -11.76 -32.51 -21.97
N VAL A 69 -12.30 -31.97 -20.90
CA VAL A 69 -12.40 -32.65 -19.60
C VAL A 69 -13.33 -33.86 -19.73
N ASP A 70 -12.86 -35.01 -19.31
CA ASP A 70 -13.63 -36.26 -19.25
C ASP A 70 -13.45 -36.95 -17.90
N SER A 71 -14.42 -37.76 -17.48
CA SER A 71 -14.35 -38.53 -16.25
C SER A 71 -15.25 -39.75 -16.32
N PRO A 72 -14.78 -40.93 -15.90
CA PRO A 72 -15.59 -42.14 -15.82
C PRO A 72 -16.67 -42.06 -14.73
N ASP A 73 -16.43 -41.26 -13.69
CA ASP A 73 -17.32 -41.16 -12.52
C ASP A 73 -17.35 -39.71 -11.96
N PRO A 74 -17.96 -38.77 -12.70
CA PRO A 74 -18.03 -37.37 -12.32
C PRO A 74 -19.02 -37.14 -11.17
N LYS A 75 -18.76 -36.10 -10.36
CA LYS A 75 -19.66 -35.69 -9.27
C LYS A 75 -20.79 -34.83 -9.83
N GLN A 76 -22.02 -35.04 -9.37
CA GLN A 76 -23.13 -34.15 -9.67
C GLN A 76 -23.04 -32.89 -8.80
N CYS A 77 -23.19 -31.73 -9.43
CA CYS A 77 -23.27 -30.44 -8.77
C CYS A 77 -24.55 -30.31 -7.92
N GLU A 78 -24.43 -29.65 -6.77
CA GLU A 78 -25.52 -29.38 -5.83
C GLU A 78 -26.42 -28.22 -6.28
N LEU A 79 -25.89 -27.19 -6.98
CA LEU A 79 -26.70 -26.06 -7.47
C LEU A 79 -26.96 -26.15 -8.97
N SER A 80 -25.95 -26.45 -9.78
CA SER A 80 -26.06 -26.35 -11.25
C SER A 80 -26.66 -27.58 -11.95
N ASP A 81 -26.84 -28.70 -11.24
CA ASP A 81 -27.20 -30.01 -11.80
C ASP A 81 -26.30 -30.45 -12.99
N ARG A 82 -25.07 -29.91 -13.07
CA ARG A 82 -24.05 -30.33 -14.04
C ARG A 82 -23.15 -31.40 -13.43
N LYS A 83 -22.51 -32.19 -14.30
CA LYS A 83 -21.46 -33.14 -13.91
C LYS A 83 -20.10 -32.43 -13.90
N CYS A 84 -19.31 -32.64 -12.85
CA CYS A 84 -18.03 -31.98 -12.66
C CYS A 84 -16.94 -32.92 -12.13
N VAL A 85 -15.69 -32.53 -12.34
CA VAL A 85 -14.49 -33.28 -11.92
C VAL A 85 -13.78 -32.64 -10.73
N ILE A 86 -13.80 -31.31 -10.65
CA ILE A 86 -13.39 -30.55 -9.48
C ILE A 86 -14.63 -29.85 -8.97
N HIS A 87 -14.89 -29.96 -7.67
CA HIS A 87 -16.08 -29.38 -7.05
C HIS A 87 -15.74 -28.81 -5.68
N GLU A 88 -15.97 -27.52 -5.52
CA GLU A 88 -15.84 -26.76 -4.28
C GLU A 88 -17.21 -26.20 -3.89
N VAL A 89 -17.72 -26.63 -2.74
CA VAL A 89 -18.95 -26.12 -2.13
C VAL A 89 -18.57 -25.31 -0.89
N ARG A 90 -19.07 -24.09 -0.83
CA ARG A 90 -18.93 -23.21 0.33
C ARG A 90 -20.29 -22.70 0.77
N GLU A 91 -20.66 -23.02 1.99
CA GLU A 91 -21.89 -22.54 2.63
C GLU A 91 -21.51 -21.56 3.75
N GLU A 92 -22.16 -20.41 3.75
CA GLU A 92 -21.90 -19.29 4.65
C GLU A 92 -23.20 -18.78 5.26
N ASP A 93 -23.25 -18.68 6.58
CA ASP A 93 -24.32 -17.97 7.26
C ASP A 93 -23.97 -16.47 7.31
N ILE A 94 -24.88 -15.62 6.84
CA ILE A 94 -24.69 -14.17 6.84
C ILE A 94 -25.26 -13.59 8.14
N MET A 95 -24.37 -13.02 8.96
CA MET A 95 -24.72 -12.39 10.23
C MET A 95 -24.67 -10.87 10.11
N LEU A 96 -25.72 -10.18 10.55
CA LEU A 96 -25.73 -8.72 10.72
C LEU A 96 -25.23 -8.37 12.11
N VAL A 97 -24.06 -7.77 12.20
CA VAL A 97 -23.49 -7.26 13.46
C VAL A 97 -23.51 -5.73 13.47
N LYS A 98 -23.49 -5.12 14.66
CA LYS A 98 -23.29 -3.66 14.76
C LYS A 98 -21.82 -3.35 14.50
N GLY A 99 -21.54 -2.60 13.44
CA GLY A 99 -20.21 -2.09 13.14
C GLY A 99 -19.76 -1.02 14.13
N PRO A 100 -18.47 -0.61 14.10
CA PRO A 100 -17.92 0.38 15.02
C PRO A 100 -18.57 1.77 14.91
N THR A 101 -19.19 2.08 13.77
CA THR A 101 -19.94 3.32 13.52
C THR A 101 -21.43 3.21 13.88
N GLY A 102 -21.88 2.06 14.40
CA GLY A 102 -23.29 1.77 14.66
C GLY A 102 -24.09 1.31 13.43
N ALA A 103 -23.52 1.41 12.22
CA ALA A 103 -24.13 0.87 11.01
C ALA A 103 -24.11 -0.67 11.02
N PRO A 104 -25.17 -1.34 10.52
CA PRO A 104 -25.18 -2.80 10.41
C PRO A 104 -24.13 -3.25 9.38
N GLU A 105 -23.33 -4.25 9.75
CA GLU A 105 -22.30 -4.85 8.93
C GLU A 105 -22.63 -6.33 8.70
N ARG A 106 -22.62 -6.77 7.44
CA ARG A 106 -22.79 -8.19 7.08
C ARG A 106 -21.47 -8.93 7.24
N LYS A 107 -21.45 -9.93 8.11
CA LYS A 107 -20.31 -10.82 8.33
C LYS A 107 -20.69 -12.24 7.90
N PRO A 108 -20.15 -12.73 6.78
CA PRO A 108 -20.29 -14.14 6.43
C PRO A 108 -19.49 -15.00 7.41
N PHE A 109 -20.06 -16.14 7.79
CA PHE A 109 -19.43 -17.15 8.63
C PHE A 109 -19.51 -18.50 7.92
N ASP A 110 -18.37 -19.10 7.62
CA ASP A 110 -18.31 -20.39 6.93
C ASP A 110 -18.89 -21.50 7.82
N THR A 111 -19.94 -22.17 7.34
CA THR A 111 -20.57 -23.32 8.01
C THR A 111 -20.17 -24.64 7.37
N ARG A 112 -19.93 -24.66 6.05
CA ARG A 112 -19.42 -25.82 5.32
C ARG A 112 -18.43 -25.36 4.25
N HIS A 113 -17.28 -26.02 4.19
CA HIS A 113 -16.35 -25.91 3.06
C HIS A 113 -15.91 -27.32 2.67
N GLU A 114 -16.38 -27.78 1.51
CA GLU A 114 -16.05 -29.09 0.98
C GLU A 114 -15.39 -28.93 -0.38
N CYS A 115 -14.22 -29.54 -0.54
CA CYS A 115 -13.54 -29.62 -1.83
C CYS A 115 -13.33 -31.07 -2.20
N SER A 116 -13.73 -31.44 -3.42
CA SER A 116 -13.57 -32.78 -3.96
C SER A 116 -12.98 -32.73 -5.37
N GLU A 117 -12.13 -33.69 -5.68
CA GLU A 117 -11.58 -33.94 -7.01
C GLU A 117 -11.85 -35.41 -7.34
N ARG A 118 -12.57 -35.66 -8.43
CA ARG A 118 -12.81 -37.00 -8.98
C ARG A 118 -11.63 -37.42 -9.84
N GLU A 119 -11.57 -38.68 -10.23
CA GLU A 119 -10.64 -39.07 -11.29
C GLU A 119 -11.08 -38.47 -12.62
N TRP A 120 -10.15 -37.83 -13.34
CA TRP A 120 -10.47 -37.15 -14.58
C TRP A 120 -9.30 -37.11 -15.56
N PHE A 121 -9.66 -36.90 -16.82
CA PHE A 121 -8.79 -36.98 -17.96
C PHE A 121 -8.98 -35.76 -18.85
N VAL A 122 -7.95 -35.46 -19.64
CA VAL A 122 -8.09 -34.61 -20.81
C VAL A 122 -8.08 -35.51 -22.04
N ALA A 123 -9.12 -35.38 -22.85
CA ALA A 123 -9.31 -36.13 -24.08
C ALA A 123 -9.32 -35.17 -25.29
N ASP A 124 -8.87 -35.67 -26.43
CA ASP A 124 -8.96 -34.98 -27.72
C ASP A 124 -9.71 -35.86 -28.74
N ASP A 125 -9.82 -35.38 -29.97
CA ASP A 125 -10.50 -36.10 -31.04
C ASP A 125 -9.69 -37.31 -31.56
N SER A 126 -8.47 -37.54 -31.06
CA SER A 126 -7.66 -38.71 -31.40
C SER A 126 -8.07 -39.97 -30.63
N GLY A 127 -8.92 -39.82 -29.63
CA GLY A 127 -9.33 -40.91 -28.73
C GLY A 127 -8.29 -41.26 -27.66
N CYS A 128 -7.17 -40.55 -27.58
CA CYS A 128 -6.22 -40.67 -26.47
C CYS A 128 -6.72 -39.89 -25.24
N GLN A 129 -6.47 -40.41 -24.05
CA GLN A 129 -6.79 -39.74 -22.79
C GLN A 129 -5.53 -39.59 -21.93
N VAL A 130 -5.37 -38.43 -21.31
CA VAL A 130 -4.28 -38.17 -20.36
C VAL A 130 -4.89 -37.90 -19.00
N LYS A 131 -4.56 -38.74 -18.01
CA LYS A 131 -5.04 -38.58 -16.64
C LYS A 131 -4.44 -37.33 -16.02
N VAL A 132 -5.25 -36.45 -15.45
CA VAL A 132 -4.72 -35.32 -14.67
C VAL A 132 -4.76 -35.66 -13.19
N VAL A 133 -3.64 -35.47 -12.52
CA VAL A 133 -3.48 -35.79 -11.11
C VAL A 133 -3.24 -34.51 -10.34
N ARG A 134 -3.93 -34.33 -9.20
CA ARG A 134 -3.80 -33.16 -8.30
C ARG A 134 -4.09 -31.84 -9.04
N GLY A 135 -5.12 -31.82 -9.87
CA GLY A 135 -5.54 -30.64 -10.63
C GLY A 135 -5.83 -29.42 -9.76
N ARG A 136 -6.29 -29.63 -8.53
CA ARG A 136 -6.53 -28.56 -7.55
C ARG A 136 -5.29 -27.76 -7.14
N GLU A 137 -4.09 -28.29 -7.38
CA GLU A 137 -2.83 -27.61 -7.07
C GLU A 137 -2.33 -26.72 -8.21
N ALA A 138 -3.09 -26.63 -9.30
CA ALA A 138 -2.80 -25.68 -10.36
C ALA A 138 -2.82 -24.24 -9.84
N ASN A 139 -2.14 -23.34 -10.57
CA ASN A 139 -2.08 -21.93 -10.21
C ASN A 139 -3.49 -21.40 -9.86
N PRO A 140 -3.71 -20.87 -8.64
CA PRO A 140 -5.06 -20.53 -8.17
C PRO A 140 -5.79 -19.53 -9.06
N SER A 141 -5.04 -18.58 -9.65
CA SER A 141 -5.63 -17.53 -10.49
C SER A 141 -6.12 -18.04 -11.83
N GLU A 142 -5.39 -18.97 -12.45
CA GLU A 142 -5.81 -19.57 -13.73
C GLU A 142 -6.86 -20.65 -13.49
N LEU A 143 -6.72 -21.48 -12.46
CA LEU A 143 -7.74 -22.48 -12.10
C LEU A 143 -9.09 -21.82 -11.80
N ALA A 144 -9.10 -20.74 -11.01
CA ALA A 144 -10.33 -20.00 -10.72
C ALA A 144 -11.01 -19.40 -11.96
N ALA A 145 -10.27 -19.16 -13.05
CA ALA A 145 -10.84 -18.68 -14.30
C ALA A 145 -11.48 -19.79 -15.15
N VAL A 146 -11.17 -21.06 -14.86
CA VAL A 146 -11.77 -22.22 -15.53
C VAL A 146 -12.96 -22.77 -14.76
N LEU A 147 -12.97 -22.62 -13.43
CA LEU A 147 -14.10 -23.03 -12.61
C LEU A 147 -15.31 -22.14 -12.90
N GLU A 148 -16.42 -22.76 -13.27
CA GLU A 148 -17.72 -22.10 -13.28
C GLU A 148 -18.16 -21.89 -11.83
N SER A 149 -18.87 -20.79 -11.56
CA SER A 149 -19.38 -20.48 -10.23
C SER A 149 -20.87 -20.19 -10.27
N GLN A 150 -21.61 -20.87 -9.40
CA GLN A 150 -22.99 -20.57 -9.10
C GLN A 150 -23.14 -20.17 -7.64
N GLN A 151 -24.09 -19.28 -7.37
CA GLN A 151 -24.34 -18.80 -6.03
C GLN A 151 -25.84 -18.69 -5.82
N GLU A 152 -26.31 -19.28 -4.73
CA GLU A 152 -27.67 -19.16 -4.25
C GLU A 152 -27.66 -18.43 -2.89
N TYR A 153 -28.59 -17.51 -2.71
CA TYR A 153 -28.78 -16.80 -1.45
C TYR A 153 -30.20 -16.97 -0.96
N ASN A 154 -30.36 -17.62 0.18
CA ASN A 154 -31.64 -17.86 0.82
C ASN A 154 -31.83 -16.86 1.97
N ASP A 155 -32.73 -15.91 1.74
CA ASP A 155 -33.14 -14.91 2.73
C ASP A 155 -34.03 -15.58 3.80
N ARG A 156 -33.90 -15.16 5.05
CA ARG A 156 -34.54 -15.79 6.22
C ARG A 156 -36.03 -15.44 6.37
N ARG A 157 -36.72 -15.01 5.30
CA ARG A 157 -38.11 -14.54 5.41
C ARG A 157 -39.14 -15.64 5.72
N ASP A 158 -38.82 -16.92 5.52
CA ASP A 158 -39.80 -18.02 5.61
C ASP A 158 -39.65 -19.02 6.79
N GLY A 159 -38.81 -18.74 7.81
CA GLY A 159 -38.51 -19.72 8.87
C GLY A 159 -38.79 -19.29 10.32
N ARG A 160 -39.65 -20.05 11.03
CA ARG A 160 -39.95 -19.96 12.47
C ARG A 160 -38.66 -19.97 13.31
N GLN A 161 -38.50 -19.05 14.26
CA GLN A 161 -37.29 -18.90 15.07
C GLN A 161 -37.03 -20.15 15.93
N SER A 162 -35.91 -20.84 15.71
CA SER A 162 -35.42 -21.92 16.58
C SER A 162 -34.90 -21.35 17.90
N THR A 163 -35.26 -21.95 19.04
CA THR A 163 -34.91 -21.49 20.39
C THR A 163 -33.40 -21.48 20.66
N LEU A 164 -32.64 -22.39 20.02
CA LEU A 164 -31.17 -22.40 20.08
C LEU A 164 -30.54 -21.18 19.40
N GLN A 165 -31.21 -20.57 18.41
CA GLN A 165 -30.70 -19.39 17.70
C GLN A 165 -30.90 -18.09 18.49
N THR A 166 -31.93 -18.00 19.34
CA THR A 166 -32.11 -16.86 20.26
C THR A 166 -30.95 -16.77 21.25
N VAL A 167 -30.45 -17.91 21.73
CA VAL A 167 -29.29 -17.97 22.63
C VAL A 167 -28.01 -17.53 21.90
N GLY A 168 -27.81 -17.95 20.64
CA GLY A 168 -26.69 -17.52 19.82
C GLY A 168 -26.65 -16.00 19.55
N GLN A 169 -27.81 -15.38 19.33
CA GLN A 169 -27.93 -13.92 19.14
C GLN A 169 -27.53 -13.12 20.39
N ILE A 170 -27.84 -13.65 21.57
CA ILE A 170 -27.50 -13.01 22.85
C ILE A 170 -25.98 -13.11 23.12
N ILE A 171 -25.34 -14.21 22.72
CA ILE A 171 -23.91 -14.46 22.96
C ILE A 171 -23.01 -13.75 21.94
N THR A 172 -23.39 -13.73 20.66
CA THR A 172 -22.54 -13.18 19.57
C THR A 172 -22.86 -11.74 19.19
N GLY A 173 -23.98 -11.18 19.68
CA GLY A 173 -24.40 -9.80 19.37
C GLY A 173 -24.80 -9.55 17.91
N GLY A 174 -24.88 -10.60 17.09
CA GLY A 174 -25.23 -10.55 15.67
C GLY A 174 -26.60 -11.18 15.39
N ARG A 175 -27.36 -10.60 14.47
CA ARG A 175 -28.62 -11.16 13.96
C ARG A 175 -28.36 -11.95 12.69
N HIS A 176 -28.72 -13.22 12.65
CA HIS A 176 -28.66 -14.02 11.41
C HIS A 176 -29.61 -13.45 10.34
N GLU A 177 -29.09 -13.15 9.16
CA GLU A 177 -29.80 -12.55 8.02
C GLU A 177 -30.23 -13.59 6.98
N GLY A 178 -29.36 -14.54 6.65
CA GLY A 178 -29.63 -15.51 5.59
C GLY A 178 -28.47 -16.47 5.39
N HIS A 179 -28.62 -17.35 4.42
CA HIS A 179 -27.64 -18.39 4.09
C HIS A 179 -27.20 -18.23 2.63
N ARG A 180 -25.88 -18.24 2.39
CA ARG A 180 -25.29 -18.18 1.05
C ARG A 180 -24.59 -19.48 0.74
N LYS A 181 -24.99 -20.13 -0.35
CA LYS A 181 -24.32 -21.29 -0.89
C LYS A 181 -23.63 -20.90 -2.19
N THR A 182 -22.31 -21.11 -2.23
CA THR A 182 -21.48 -20.88 -3.41
C THR A 182 -20.92 -22.21 -3.87
N GLU A 183 -21.18 -22.53 -5.12
CA GLU A 183 -20.66 -23.70 -5.80
C GLU A 183 -19.65 -23.26 -6.85
N LYS A 184 -18.46 -23.87 -6.86
CA LYS A 184 -17.46 -23.69 -7.92
C LYS A 184 -17.07 -25.06 -8.47
N PHE A 185 -17.09 -25.22 -9.78
CA PHE A 185 -16.87 -26.53 -10.37
C PHE A 185 -16.21 -26.49 -11.76
N LEU A 186 -15.45 -27.54 -12.08
CA LEU A 186 -14.93 -27.79 -13.43
C LEU A 186 -15.85 -28.78 -14.14
N PRO A 187 -16.68 -28.34 -15.11
CA PRO A 187 -17.65 -29.23 -15.74
C PRO A 187 -16.99 -30.22 -16.70
N VAL A 188 -17.58 -31.41 -16.80
CA VAL A 188 -17.26 -32.38 -17.84
C VAL A 188 -17.56 -31.77 -19.21
N GLY A 189 -16.67 -32.00 -20.18
CA GLY A 189 -16.74 -31.45 -21.53
C GLY A 189 -16.11 -30.06 -21.68
N ALA A 190 -15.66 -29.41 -20.61
CA ALA A 190 -14.96 -28.13 -20.68
C ALA A 190 -13.67 -28.27 -21.51
N VAL A 191 -13.43 -27.33 -22.44
CA VAL A 191 -12.18 -27.27 -23.19
C VAL A 191 -11.16 -26.46 -22.41
N ILE A 192 -10.07 -27.11 -22.00
CA ILE A 192 -9.05 -26.52 -21.17
C ILE A 192 -7.66 -26.76 -21.76
N THR A 193 -6.72 -25.91 -21.38
CA THR A 193 -5.29 -26.10 -21.59
C THR A 193 -4.67 -26.43 -20.24
N VAL A 194 -3.92 -27.53 -20.18
CA VAL A 194 -3.18 -27.94 -18.99
C VAL A 194 -1.68 -27.93 -19.30
N VAL A 195 -0.92 -27.25 -18.44
CA VAL A 195 0.55 -27.23 -18.48
C VAL A 195 1.05 -27.96 -17.25
N GLY A 196 1.87 -28.99 -17.43
CA GLY A 196 2.35 -29.83 -16.34
C GLY A 196 3.38 -30.86 -16.80
N GLU A 197 3.84 -31.68 -15.86
CA GLU A 197 4.81 -32.75 -16.14
C GLU A 197 4.06 -33.98 -16.65
N LEU A 198 4.36 -34.39 -17.89
CA LEU A 198 3.89 -35.64 -18.46
C LEU A 198 4.79 -36.78 -17.98
N ALA A 199 4.16 -37.84 -17.48
CA ALA A 199 4.84 -39.05 -17.04
C ALA A 199 4.07 -40.30 -17.51
N ARG A 200 4.77 -41.44 -17.53
CA ARG A 200 4.10 -42.73 -17.78
C ARG A 200 3.26 -43.10 -16.58
N ASN A 201 2.04 -43.56 -16.84
CA ASN A 201 1.22 -44.18 -15.83
C ASN A 201 1.68 -45.62 -15.64
N SER A 202 2.39 -45.90 -14.54
CA SER A 202 2.88 -47.26 -14.24
C SER A 202 1.80 -48.18 -13.70
N ILE A 203 0.64 -47.63 -13.32
CA ILE A 203 -0.43 -48.36 -12.62
C ILE A 203 -1.43 -48.94 -13.63
N ASP A 204 -1.63 -48.26 -14.76
CA ASP A 204 -2.64 -48.65 -15.74
C ASP A 204 -2.01 -49.07 -17.06
N SER A 205 -2.26 -50.33 -17.44
CA SER A 205 -1.74 -50.93 -18.67
C SER A 205 -2.66 -50.72 -19.87
N SER A 206 -3.81 -50.07 -19.67
CA SER A 206 -4.73 -49.73 -20.76
C SER A 206 -4.08 -48.74 -21.74
N TRP A 207 -4.22 -49.01 -23.04
CA TRP A 207 -3.70 -48.13 -24.10
C TRP A 207 -4.29 -46.71 -24.04
N LEU A 208 -5.49 -46.57 -23.47
CA LEU A 208 -6.20 -45.29 -23.29
C LEU A 208 -5.61 -44.42 -22.17
N GLN A 209 -5.02 -45.03 -21.13
CA GLN A 209 -4.63 -44.35 -19.88
C GLN A 209 -3.13 -44.47 -19.58
N ARG A 210 -2.32 -44.58 -20.65
CA ARG A 210 -0.87 -44.79 -20.59
C ARG A 210 -0.09 -43.61 -20.00
N TYR A 211 -0.65 -42.41 -20.05
CA TYR A 211 0.03 -41.18 -19.62
C TYR A 211 -0.76 -40.46 -18.54
N LEU A 212 -0.03 -39.87 -17.60
CA LEU A 212 -0.56 -38.98 -16.59
C LEU A 212 0.17 -37.64 -16.62
N LEU A 213 -0.57 -36.59 -16.33
CA LEU A 213 -0.08 -35.23 -16.16
C LEU A 213 -0.17 -34.87 -14.69
N ARG A 214 0.95 -34.42 -14.13
CA ARG A 214 1.08 -34.10 -12.70
C ARG A 214 1.75 -32.75 -12.49
N PRO A 215 1.60 -32.14 -11.30
CA PRO A 215 2.43 -31.00 -10.90
C PRO A 215 3.90 -31.39 -11.01
N PRO A 216 4.75 -30.57 -11.65
CA PRO A 216 6.15 -30.92 -11.77
C PRO A 216 6.87 -30.91 -10.42
N ALA A 217 7.92 -31.71 -10.28
CA ALA A 217 8.85 -31.62 -9.15
C ALA A 217 10.07 -30.79 -9.58
N PRO A 218 10.56 -29.78 -8.83
CA PRO A 218 10.25 -29.34 -7.45
C PRO A 218 9.19 -28.22 -7.32
N HIS A 219 8.75 -27.94 -6.08
CA HIS A 219 7.78 -26.89 -5.75
C HIS A 219 8.10 -25.54 -6.42
N GLY A 220 7.11 -24.97 -7.12
CA GLY A 220 7.23 -23.72 -7.87
C GLY A 220 7.35 -23.89 -9.39
N SER A 221 7.41 -25.13 -9.89
CA SER A 221 7.31 -25.41 -11.32
C SER A 221 5.91 -25.11 -11.88
N PRO A 222 5.81 -24.71 -13.17
CA PRO A 222 4.55 -24.27 -13.76
C PRO A 222 3.53 -25.42 -13.84
N PHE A 223 2.49 -25.37 -13.02
CA PHE A 223 1.31 -26.21 -13.15
C PHE A 223 0.08 -25.30 -13.34
N PHE A 224 -0.47 -25.30 -14.56
CA PHE A 224 -1.55 -24.39 -14.94
C PHE A 224 -2.70 -25.16 -15.56
N ILE A 225 -3.91 -24.78 -15.18
CA ILE A 225 -5.16 -25.16 -15.84
C ILE A 225 -5.82 -23.85 -16.24
N SER A 226 -6.00 -23.61 -17.53
CA SER A 226 -6.56 -22.36 -18.07
C SER A 226 -7.53 -22.65 -19.23
N ASN A 227 -8.50 -21.78 -19.46
CA ASN A 227 -9.40 -21.86 -20.61
C ASN A 227 -8.75 -21.28 -21.90
N LYS A 228 -7.70 -20.46 -21.73
CA LYS A 228 -6.92 -19.85 -22.81
C LYS A 228 -6.08 -20.89 -23.56
N SER A 229 -5.80 -20.64 -24.83
CA SER A 229 -4.78 -21.40 -25.55
C SER A 229 -3.39 -21.16 -24.95
N ILE A 230 -2.42 -22.02 -25.27
CA ILE A 230 -1.04 -21.88 -24.78
C ILE A 230 -0.41 -20.55 -25.21
N ALA A 231 -0.67 -20.10 -26.44
CA ALA A 231 -0.18 -18.82 -26.95
C ALA A 231 -0.80 -17.64 -26.21
N GLU A 232 -2.11 -17.66 -25.98
CA GLU A 232 -2.82 -16.63 -25.22
C GLU A 232 -2.40 -16.60 -23.75
N LEU A 233 -2.14 -17.76 -23.15
CA LEU A 233 -1.65 -17.88 -21.78
C LEU A 233 -0.28 -17.23 -21.64
N HIS A 234 0.64 -17.53 -22.56
CA HIS A 234 1.96 -16.89 -22.59
C HIS A 234 1.87 -15.37 -22.73
N VAL A 235 1.05 -14.89 -23.68
CA VAL A 235 0.82 -13.44 -23.87
C VAL A 235 0.19 -12.80 -22.63
N ALA A 236 -0.74 -13.49 -21.96
CA ALA A 236 -1.37 -12.99 -20.74
C ALA A 236 -0.38 -12.83 -19.58
N LEU A 237 0.49 -13.83 -19.36
CA LEU A 237 1.54 -13.76 -18.32
C LEU A 237 2.56 -12.65 -18.63
N ALA A 238 3.04 -12.57 -19.88
CA ALA A 238 3.96 -11.52 -20.31
C ALA A 238 3.35 -10.11 -20.16
N ARG A 239 2.06 -9.95 -20.45
CA ARG A 239 1.34 -8.68 -20.27
C ARG A 239 1.25 -8.28 -18.80
N ARG A 240 0.92 -9.22 -17.91
CA ARG A 240 0.88 -8.98 -16.45
C ARG A 240 2.24 -8.54 -15.93
N ALA A 241 3.30 -9.26 -16.30
CA ALA A 241 4.67 -8.90 -15.95
C ALA A 241 5.00 -7.46 -16.40
N GLY A 242 4.71 -7.12 -17.66
CA GLY A 242 4.96 -5.78 -18.20
C GLY A 242 4.18 -4.67 -17.49
N VAL A 243 2.93 -4.92 -17.07
CA VAL A 243 2.16 -3.95 -16.27
C VAL A 243 2.83 -3.72 -14.92
N TYR A 244 3.21 -4.78 -14.21
CA TYR A 244 3.88 -4.66 -12.91
C TYR A 244 5.23 -3.96 -13.01
N THR A 245 6.05 -4.30 -14.01
CA THR A 245 7.33 -3.61 -14.23
C THR A 245 7.14 -2.13 -14.52
N ARG A 246 6.17 -1.74 -15.37
CA ARG A 246 5.90 -0.31 -15.64
C ARG A 246 5.43 0.44 -14.39
N LEU A 247 4.51 -0.15 -13.62
CA LEU A 247 4.04 0.45 -12.37
C LEU A 247 5.16 0.57 -11.33
N ALA A 248 6.06 -0.42 -11.27
CA ALA A 248 7.22 -0.40 -10.40
C ALA A 248 8.17 0.77 -10.70
N TRP A 249 8.51 0.98 -11.99
CA TRP A 249 9.35 2.11 -12.40
C TRP A 249 8.69 3.45 -12.11
N TRP A 250 7.38 3.57 -12.33
CA TRP A 250 6.64 4.80 -12.04
C TRP A 250 6.61 5.11 -10.53
N LEU A 251 6.22 4.14 -9.69
CA LEU A 251 6.19 4.31 -8.23
C LEU A 251 7.59 4.54 -7.63
N GLY A 252 8.59 3.81 -8.13
CA GLY A 252 9.99 3.99 -7.75
C GLY A 252 10.49 5.39 -8.11
N GLY A 253 10.22 5.86 -9.33
CA GLY A 253 10.58 7.21 -9.78
C GLY A 253 9.93 8.31 -8.94
N VAL A 254 8.62 8.23 -8.72
CA VAL A 254 7.87 9.20 -7.88
C VAL A 254 8.37 9.17 -6.44
N GLY A 255 8.57 7.98 -5.86
CA GLY A 255 9.05 7.82 -4.50
C GLY A 255 10.46 8.40 -4.31
N SER A 256 11.38 8.11 -5.23
CA SER A 256 12.73 8.66 -5.23
C SER A 256 12.72 10.19 -5.39
N LEU A 257 11.87 10.74 -6.24
CA LEU A 257 11.73 12.20 -6.39
C LEU A 257 11.30 12.87 -5.08
N LEU A 258 10.34 12.30 -4.36
CA LEU A 258 9.88 12.83 -3.08
C LEU A 258 10.96 12.77 -1.98
N LEU A 259 11.75 11.69 -1.96
CA LEU A 259 12.88 11.54 -1.04
C LEU A 259 13.97 12.57 -1.34
N VAL A 260 14.39 12.69 -2.60
CA VAL A 260 15.40 13.67 -3.04
C VAL A 260 14.94 15.09 -2.73
N ARG A 261 13.67 15.44 -3.01
CA ARG A 261 13.14 16.77 -2.72
C ARG A 261 13.15 17.11 -1.23
N LYS A 262 12.80 16.17 -0.35
CA LYS A 262 12.83 16.38 1.11
C LYS A 262 14.28 16.50 1.61
N ALA A 263 15.18 15.62 1.15
CA ALA A 263 16.59 15.66 1.48
C ALA A 263 17.25 16.98 1.03
N ALA A 264 16.98 17.43 -0.20
CA ALA A 264 17.47 18.70 -0.74
C ALA A 264 16.96 19.90 0.07
N LYS A 265 15.67 19.93 0.42
CA LYS A 265 15.10 20.99 1.28
C LYS A 265 15.81 21.02 2.64
N HIS A 266 16.05 19.86 3.24
CA HIS A 266 16.69 19.77 4.54
C HIS A 266 18.17 20.19 4.48
N ALA A 267 18.91 19.73 3.46
CA ALA A 267 20.28 20.14 3.20
C ALA A 267 20.39 21.65 2.97
N TYR A 268 19.44 22.24 2.22
CA TYR A 268 19.38 23.67 1.99
C TYR A 268 19.17 24.49 3.28
N VAL A 269 18.24 24.06 4.15
CA VAL A 269 18.01 24.72 5.45
C VAL A 269 19.26 24.63 6.32
N ARG A 270 19.90 23.45 6.41
CA ARG A 270 21.15 23.28 7.15
C ARG A 270 22.28 24.14 6.61
N TYR A 271 22.44 24.18 5.29
CA TYR A 271 23.42 25.04 4.65
C TYR A 271 23.22 26.51 5.04
N LYS A 272 21.97 26.99 5.02
CA LYS A 272 21.62 28.35 5.42
C LYS A 272 21.86 28.61 6.91
N GLU A 273 21.55 27.65 7.79
CA GLU A 273 21.84 27.74 9.23
C GLU A 273 23.34 27.80 9.51
N HIS A 274 24.14 26.96 8.83
CA HIS A 274 25.60 27.01 8.92
C HIS A 274 26.12 28.38 8.51
N GLN A 275 25.64 28.92 7.39
CA GLN A 275 26.02 30.24 6.93
C GLN A 275 25.62 31.35 7.92
N ALA A 276 24.45 31.25 8.55
CA ALA A 276 24.01 32.19 9.57
C ALA A 276 24.87 32.12 10.85
N ARG A 277 25.17 30.90 11.33
CA ARG A 277 26.06 30.66 12.49
C ARG A 277 27.47 31.20 12.25
N GLU A 278 28.01 31.01 11.04
CA GLU A 278 29.31 31.56 10.68
C GLU A 278 29.32 33.10 10.65
N ARG A 279 28.25 33.74 10.14
CA ARG A 279 28.12 35.20 10.16
C ARG A 279 28.08 35.74 11.60
N VAL A 280 27.32 35.10 12.49
CA VAL A 280 27.26 35.45 13.92
C VAL A 280 28.63 35.25 14.58
N ARG A 281 29.31 34.13 14.33
CA ARG A 281 30.65 33.86 14.88
C ARG A 281 31.67 34.90 14.44
N LYS A 282 31.68 35.28 13.16
CA LYS A 282 32.56 36.34 12.64
C LYS A 282 32.25 37.71 13.24
N ALA A 283 30.97 38.03 13.48
CA ALA A 283 30.56 39.27 14.15
C ALA A 283 31.05 39.31 15.61
N LEU A 284 30.84 38.23 16.37
CA LEU A 284 31.31 38.12 17.76
C LEU A 284 32.84 38.22 17.87
N ALA A 285 33.59 37.59 16.94
CA ALA A 285 35.05 37.69 16.91
C ALA A 285 35.56 39.11 16.60
N ARG A 286 34.83 39.90 15.80
CA ARG A 286 35.14 41.32 15.56
C ARG A 286 34.91 42.16 16.81
N THR A 287 33.79 41.96 17.50
CA THR A 287 33.48 42.65 18.76
C THR A 287 34.53 42.34 19.84
N ALA A 288 34.97 41.08 19.95
CA ALA A 288 36.01 40.67 20.89
C ALA A 288 37.38 41.31 20.59
N ARG A 289 37.78 41.43 19.31
CA ARG A 289 39.05 42.08 18.92
C ARG A 289 39.02 43.60 19.11
N GLY A 290 37.88 44.25 18.86
CA GLY A 290 37.71 45.69 19.09
C GLY A 290 37.77 46.11 20.56
N SER A 291 37.54 45.19 21.51
CA SER A 291 37.65 45.48 22.94
C SER A 291 39.10 45.46 23.47
N SER A 292 40.06 44.94 22.70
CA SER A 292 41.46 44.80 23.13
C SER A 292 42.39 45.89 22.58
N SER A 293 41.90 46.78 21.71
CA SER A 293 42.67 47.90 21.13
C SER A 293 42.36 49.27 21.76
N ASN A 294 41.52 49.33 22.80
CA ASN A 294 41.15 50.57 23.50
C ASN A 294 41.72 50.67 24.94
N ALA A 295 42.85 50.00 25.20
CA ALA A 295 43.56 50.10 26.47
C ALA A 295 44.87 50.90 26.32
N ALA A 296 44.76 52.21 26.03
CA ALA A 296 45.80 53.21 26.26
C ALA A 296 45.18 54.63 26.16
N ASP A 297 44.67 55.12 27.29
CA ASP A 297 44.91 56.46 27.88
C ASP A 297 43.72 56.95 28.74
N PRO A 298 43.94 57.23 30.06
CA PRO A 298 42.91 57.70 30.98
C PRO A 298 43.05 59.20 31.31
N ALA A 299 41.95 59.96 31.17
CA ALA A 299 41.57 61.21 31.88
C ALA A 299 40.58 61.97 30.96
N THR A 300 39.39 62.41 31.33
CA THR A 300 38.95 63.02 32.59
C THR A 300 37.42 62.92 32.69
N SER A 301 36.90 62.58 33.89
CA SER A 301 35.61 62.98 34.51
C SER A 301 34.35 63.10 33.63
N SER A 302 33.17 62.52 33.91
CA SER A 302 32.44 62.18 35.15
C SER A 302 30.98 62.03 34.63
N THR A 303 30.07 61.15 35.08
CA THR A 303 29.62 60.82 36.44
C THR A 303 28.55 59.73 36.29
N ALA A 304 28.62 58.72 37.17
CA ALA A 304 27.52 57.97 37.79
C ALA A 304 26.65 57.05 36.89
N ALA A 305 26.22 55.87 37.31
CA ALA A 305 26.51 54.94 38.41
C ALA A 305 25.71 53.66 38.04
N ALA A 306 26.28 52.47 38.17
CA ALA A 306 25.84 51.37 39.06
C ALA A 306 24.36 50.95 38.90
N ALA A 307 23.96 49.68 38.75
CA ALA A 307 24.59 48.42 39.11
C ALA A 307 23.78 47.27 38.46
N ALA A 308 24.38 46.05 38.50
CA ALA A 308 23.76 44.72 38.68
C ALA A 308 22.48 44.39 37.88
N GLY A 309 22.38 43.31 37.12
CA GLY A 309 22.85 41.95 37.37
C GLY A 309 21.69 41.00 37.03
N LEU A 310 21.99 39.93 36.28
CA LEU A 310 21.36 38.60 36.27
C LEU A 310 19.81 38.53 36.40
N ASP A 311 19.10 38.06 35.36
CA ASP A 311 18.62 36.68 35.31
C ASP A 311 17.67 36.36 34.12
N ALA A 312 17.94 35.18 33.58
CA ALA A 312 17.12 34.14 32.94
C ALA A 312 15.70 34.37 32.39
N ALA A 313 15.44 33.51 31.38
CA ALA A 313 14.18 32.84 31.00
C ALA A 313 13.22 33.62 30.09
N GLU A 314 13.14 33.19 28.82
CA GLU A 314 11.98 32.46 28.26
C GLU A 314 10.69 33.29 28.31
N SER A 315 10.13 33.76 27.20
CA SER A 315 9.44 32.88 26.24
C SER A 315 8.66 33.77 25.25
N GLY A 316 8.52 33.30 24.01
CA GLY A 316 7.32 33.52 23.18
C GLY A 316 6.94 34.93 22.72
N LEU A 317 6.90 35.08 21.39
CA LEU A 317 6.04 35.99 20.60
C LEU A 317 6.62 37.38 20.26
N GLY A 318 7.22 37.45 19.07
CA GLY A 318 7.00 38.56 18.14
C GLY A 318 7.62 39.92 18.47
N GLY A 319 8.93 40.00 18.67
CA GLY A 319 9.63 41.26 18.93
C GLY A 319 10.61 41.67 17.82
N ARG A 320 10.23 42.63 16.98
CA ARG A 320 11.18 43.60 16.40
C ARG A 320 11.10 44.86 17.27
N ASP A 321 11.68 44.77 18.45
CA ASP A 321 11.71 45.87 19.41
C ASP A 321 12.99 46.68 19.18
N SER A 322 12.93 47.65 18.28
CA SER A 322 14.02 48.63 18.14
C SER A 322 13.90 49.78 19.13
N GLY A 323 12.90 49.78 20.03
CA GLY A 323 12.68 50.81 21.06
C GLY A 323 12.51 52.25 20.54
N MET A 324 12.66 52.47 19.25
CA MET A 324 12.69 53.76 18.55
C MET A 324 11.46 53.92 17.68
N CYS A 325 11.03 55.17 17.50
CA CYS A 325 9.89 55.54 16.69
C CYS A 325 10.13 55.18 15.22
N VAL A 326 9.22 54.43 14.60
CA VAL A 326 9.33 54.00 13.20
C VAL A 326 9.15 55.14 12.19
N VAL A 327 8.73 56.33 12.66
CA VAL A 327 8.45 57.50 11.82
C VAL A 327 9.68 58.40 11.75
N CYS A 328 10.19 58.85 12.91
CA CYS A 328 11.35 59.76 12.94
C CYS A 328 12.69 59.06 13.12
N LEU A 329 12.69 57.80 13.59
CA LEU A 329 13.88 57.01 13.93
C LEU A 329 14.88 57.71 14.88
N SER A 330 14.46 58.79 15.54
CA SER A 330 15.31 59.66 16.36
C SER A 330 14.90 59.74 17.83
N ALA A 331 13.65 59.35 18.14
CA ALA A 331 13.09 59.39 19.49
C ALA A 331 12.56 58.01 19.89
N PRO A 332 12.52 57.67 21.20
CA PRO A 332 12.00 56.39 21.65
C PRO A 332 10.51 56.22 21.32
N SER A 333 10.10 54.97 21.11
CA SER A 333 8.69 54.59 20.97
C SER A 333 8.04 54.57 22.35
N GLU A 334 7.20 55.55 22.62
CA GLU A 334 6.51 55.77 23.89
C GLU A 334 4.98 55.66 23.77
N MET A 335 4.47 55.47 22.55
CA MET A 335 3.04 55.48 22.24
C MET A 335 2.57 54.09 21.80
N VAL A 336 1.55 53.56 22.48
CA VAL A 336 0.92 52.26 22.17
C VAL A 336 -0.45 52.47 21.54
N TYR A 337 -0.70 51.78 20.43
CA TYR A 337 -2.02 51.73 19.78
C TYR A 337 -2.88 50.61 20.40
N VAL A 338 -3.87 50.99 21.20
CA VAL A 338 -4.61 50.07 22.11
C VAL A 338 -5.27 48.89 21.38
N ARG A 339 -5.79 49.12 20.17
CA ARG A 339 -6.49 48.09 19.39
C ARG A 339 -5.58 46.99 18.84
N CYS A 340 -4.31 47.27 18.61
CA CYS A 340 -3.38 46.32 17.99
C CYS A 340 -2.11 46.05 18.81
N GLY A 341 -1.90 46.77 19.92
CA GLY A 341 -0.78 46.58 20.83
C GLY A 341 0.57 47.08 20.31
N HIS A 342 0.66 47.67 19.11
CA HIS A 342 1.94 48.12 18.56
C HIS A 342 2.45 49.38 19.27
N MET A 343 3.63 49.29 19.88
CA MET A 343 4.40 50.41 20.39
C MET A 343 5.41 50.85 19.31
N CYS A 344 5.09 51.89 18.54
CA CYS A 344 5.88 52.22 17.34
C CYS A 344 6.13 53.72 17.10
N CYS A 345 5.55 54.61 17.91
CA CYS A 345 5.68 56.05 17.74
C CYS A 345 6.19 56.76 18.99
N CYS A 346 6.95 57.84 18.81
CA CYS A 346 7.15 58.84 19.87
C CYS A 346 5.92 59.74 19.99
N VAL A 347 5.84 60.52 21.07
CA VAL A 347 4.70 61.42 21.34
C VAL A 347 4.47 62.39 20.17
N ALA A 348 5.52 63.06 19.69
CA ALA A 348 5.43 64.06 18.63
C ALA A 348 4.92 63.47 17.30
N CYS A 349 5.45 62.31 16.88
CA CYS A 349 5.02 61.67 15.64
C CYS A 349 3.58 61.14 15.72
N SER A 350 3.13 60.67 16.90
CA SER A 350 1.75 60.21 17.05
C SER A 350 0.73 61.34 16.90
N GLN A 351 1.06 62.54 17.39
CA GLN A 351 0.23 63.73 17.28
C GLN A 351 0.20 64.26 15.84
N ALA A 352 1.35 64.33 15.17
CA ALA A 352 1.45 64.74 13.77
C ALA A 352 0.64 63.84 12.82
N LEU A 353 0.53 62.54 13.12
CA LEU A 353 -0.24 61.57 12.36
C LEU A 353 -1.74 61.52 12.75
N GLY A 354 -2.21 62.42 13.62
CA GLY A 354 -3.60 62.50 14.03
C GLY A 354 -4.10 61.35 14.90
N ALA A 355 -3.20 60.59 15.53
CA ALA A 355 -3.44 59.60 16.59
C ALA A 355 -4.63 58.64 16.40
N ARG A 356 -4.93 58.21 15.16
CA ARG A 356 -6.09 57.32 14.89
C ARG A 356 -5.74 56.01 14.20
N ARG A 357 -4.60 55.91 13.51
CA ARG A 357 -4.19 54.71 12.76
C ARG A 357 -2.77 54.31 13.11
N CYS A 358 -2.55 53.03 13.36
CA CYS A 358 -1.22 52.48 13.62
C CYS A 358 -0.35 52.48 12.35
N PRO A 359 0.88 53.05 12.35
CA PRO A 359 1.77 53.03 11.18
C PRO A 359 2.21 51.63 10.73
N VAL A 360 2.18 50.66 11.64
CA VAL A 360 2.62 49.28 11.36
C VAL A 360 1.50 48.48 10.71
N CYS A 361 0.33 48.40 11.34
CA CYS A 361 -0.76 47.52 10.89
C CYS A 361 -2.00 48.25 10.38
N ARG A 362 -2.00 49.59 10.38
CA ARG A 362 -3.10 50.46 9.92
C ARG A 362 -4.43 50.31 10.66
N ALA A 363 -4.46 49.54 11.75
CA ALA A 363 -5.63 49.40 12.62
C ALA A 363 -6.02 50.75 13.22
N GLU A 364 -7.33 51.01 13.26
CA GLU A 364 -7.90 52.20 13.87
C GLU A 364 -8.05 52.04 15.39
N GLY A 365 -7.69 53.06 16.16
CA GLY A 365 -7.82 53.01 17.62
C GLY A 365 -7.17 54.16 18.36
N ASN A 366 -7.50 54.25 19.66
CA ASN A 366 -6.93 55.21 20.58
C ASN A 366 -5.44 54.90 20.86
N VAL A 367 -4.67 55.95 21.15
CA VAL A 367 -3.23 55.88 21.41
C VAL A 367 -2.97 56.38 22.84
N ILE A 368 -2.19 55.64 23.61
CA ILE A 368 -1.87 55.96 25.01
C ILE A 368 -0.35 56.06 25.15
N LYS A 369 0.12 57.04 25.94
CA LYS A 369 1.53 57.18 26.31
C LYS A 369 1.88 56.19 27.42
N VAL A 370 2.96 55.45 27.23
CA VAL A 370 3.53 54.54 28.22
C VAL A 370 4.68 55.25 28.94
N PHE A 371 4.60 55.33 30.26
CA PHE A 371 5.71 55.78 31.09
C PHE A 371 6.53 54.56 31.50
N ARG A 372 7.81 54.53 31.13
CA ARG A 372 8.75 53.54 31.64
C ARG A 372 9.32 54.09 32.95
N THR A 373 9.02 53.42 34.05
CA THR A 373 9.61 53.67 35.37
C THR A 373 11.02 53.16 35.46
#